data_AF-D6TX40-F1
#
_entry.id   AF-D6TX40-F1
#
_cell.length_a   1.000
_cell.length_b   1.000
_cell.length_c   1.000
_cell.angle_alpha   90.00
_cell.angle_beta   90.00
_cell.angle_gamma   90.00
#
_symmetry.space_group_name_H-M   'P 1'
#
loop_
_entity.id
_entity.type
_entity.pdbx_description
1 polymer ?
#
loop_
_entity_poly.entity_id
_entity_poly.type
_entity_poly.pdbx_seq_one_letter_code
_entity_poly.pdbx_strand_id
1 'polypeptide(L)'
;MLHKIKPPPEDYALHECLEFQQHLLEFACCPAQSYPLKEKQANISKFFPDYQADWLREKLYQDKGSLARSIEGLACYVNNHPEEAEKILAAFETDVEFLKQIINDQVFHFAYLSLDKEARDVIKPLMEYCYQLLCIGIPLQSSSRKKAGPNEKFTRQQLVDHFWERNHRILRVCPACDGQSPFYDRAKADAHADHFFPKARYPFLSIHPYNLVPICTDCNTFRKGTTNPLITIRQVSVSAGKEEEYVDPIEDESSESLLDTFHPYGRPAREYIEIEVVRINRGANEVRIIPSSQRRQISTKRIKNLDRVFRLTRMWGGNYMDYIVEHMVDQVRDYKQFSKDRTYPQEVVEKAFYEHISEIIGKYDEKAGTEPFFLLKHSYAKYLQNHQQHSEEIIQTIASAKDRNTTGPTDGGQQMIKTYNLRAKRRNL
;
A
#
# COMPACT_ATOMS: atom_id res chain seq x y z
N MET A 1 5.48 0.69 4.24
CA MET A 1 5.16 -0.71 3.89
C MET A 1 6.25 -1.62 4.40
N LEU A 2 5.98 -2.92 4.56
CA LEU A 2 6.87 -3.88 5.21
C LEU A 2 8.02 -4.31 4.29
N HIS A 3 7.68 -4.88 3.14
CA HIS A 3 8.66 -5.58 2.30
C HIS A 3 9.39 -4.66 1.33
N LYS A 4 10.61 -5.07 0.97
CA LYS A 4 11.36 -4.43 -0.11
C LYS A 4 10.67 -4.71 -1.44
N ILE A 5 10.54 -3.66 -2.24
CA ILE A 5 9.96 -3.69 -3.57
C ILE A 5 11.01 -3.12 -4.52
N LYS A 6 11.15 -3.71 -5.71
CA LYS A 6 11.97 -3.10 -6.77
C LYS A 6 11.25 -1.87 -7.32
N PRO A 7 11.95 -0.73 -7.47
CA PRO A 7 11.35 0.47 -8.05
C PRO A 7 10.84 0.20 -9.48
N PRO A 8 9.83 0.96 -9.96
CA PRO A 8 9.49 1.01 -11.38
C PRO A 8 10.73 1.28 -12.22
N PRO A 9 10.84 0.74 -13.45
CA PRO A 9 11.97 1.05 -14.32
C PRO A 9 11.97 2.55 -14.71
N GLU A 10 13.15 3.12 -14.93
CA GLU A 10 13.32 4.53 -15.30
C GLU A 10 12.87 4.82 -16.75
N ASP A 11 12.98 3.82 -17.64
CA ASP A 11 12.63 3.88 -19.07
C ASP A 11 11.17 3.48 -19.35
N TYR A 12 10.32 3.59 -18.33
CA TYR A 12 9.04 2.92 -18.34
C TYR A 12 7.88 3.83 -18.73
N ALA A 13 6.86 3.23 -19.33
CA ALA A 13 5.57 3.81 -19.72
C ALA A 13 4.91 4.75 -18.69
N LEU A 14 5.20 4.56 -17.40
CA LEU A 14 4.68 5.41 -16.32
C LEU A 14 5.31 6.80 -16.28
N HIS A 15 6.56 6.95 -16.72
CA HIS A 15 7.18 8.28 -16.83
C HIS A 15 6.48 9.07 -17.94
N GLU A 16 6.23 8.45 -19.09
CA GLU A 16 5.39 9.05 -20.15
C GLU A 16 3.95 9.34 -19.69
N CYS A 17 3.37 8.51 -18.81
CA CYS A 17 2.06 8.80 -18.23
C CYS A 17 2.12 10.04 -17.32
N LEU A 18 3.18 10.19 -16.52
CA LEU A 18 3.40 11.36 -15.67
C LEU A 18 3.63 12.63 -16.51
N GLU A 19 4.42 12.54 -17.58
CA GLU A 19 4.58 13.61 -18.57
C GLU A 19 3.24 13.99 -19.21
N PHE A 20 2.39 13.01 -19.55
CA PHE A 20 1.05 13.28 -20.04
C PHE A 20 0.21 14.06 -19.02
N GLN A 21 0.28 13.71 -17.73
CA GLN A 21 -0.39 14.47 -16.66
C GLN A 21 0.16 15.90 -16.56
N GLN A 22 1.47 16.07 -16.67
CA GLN A 22 2.12 17.39 -16.67
C GLN A 22 1.61 18.25 -17.84
N HIS A 23 1.67 17.74 -19.07
CA HIS A 23 1.18 18.45 -20.26
C HIS A 23 -0.31 18.80 -20.16
N LEU A 24 -1.12 17.95 -19.52
CA LEU A 24 -2.53 18.24 -19.29
C LEU A 24 -2.74 19.37 -18.28
N LEU A 25 -1.90 19.43 -17.24
CA LEU A 25 -1.90 20.52 -16.27
C LEU A 25 -1.43 21.84 -16.91
N GLU A 26 -0.34 21.81 -17.68
CA GLU A 26 0.16 22.96 -18.45
C GLU A 26 -0.86 23.48 -19.45
N PHE A 27 -1.53 22.57 -20.16
CA PHE A 27 -2.63 22.91 -21.04
C PHE A 27 -3.72 23.65 -20.24
N ALA A 28 -4.22 23.07 -19.16
CA ALA A 28 -5.27 23.66 -18.34
C ALA A 28 -4.87 25.00 -17.68
N CYS A 29 -3.58 25.23 -17.40
CA CYS A 29 -3.06 26.49 -16.87
C CYS A 29 -2.75 27.53 -17.96
N CYS A 30 -3.03 27.26 -19.23
CA CYS A 30 -2.76 28.20 -20.32
C CYS A 30 -3.87 29.29 -20.39
N PRO A 31 -3.54 30.59 -20.21
CA PRO A 31 -4.53 31.67 -20.11
C PRO A 31 -5.23 32.04 -21.44
N ALA A 32 -4.87 31.41 -22.56
CA ALA A 32 -5.34 31.77 -23.90
C ALA A 32 -6.32 30.74 -24.52
N GLN A 33 -7.03 29.96 -23.71
CA GLN A 33 -8.00 28.98 -24.21
C GLN A 33 -9.36 29.62 -24.50
N SER A 34 -9.92 29.36 -25.69
CA SER A 34 -11.32 29.67 -26.03
C SER A 34 -12.25 28.56 -25.52
N TYR A 35 -13.31 28.94 -24.80
CA TYR A 35 -14.28 28.02 -24.19
C TYR A 35 -15.69 28.21 -24.74
N PRO A 36 -16.53 27.16 -24.83
CA PRO A 36 -16.31 25.78 -24.36
C PRO A 36 -15.27 25.01 -25.18
N LEU A 37 -14.67 23.96 -24.63
CA LEU A 37 -13.77 23.02 -25.35
C LEU A 37 -14.55 22.19 -26.38
N LYS A 38 -15.29 22.83 -27.28
CA LYS A 38 -16.05 22.20 -28.35
C LYS A 38 -15.52 22.77 -29.67
N GLU A 39 -14.84 21.90 -30.42
CA GLU A 39 -14.27 22.09 -31.76
C GLU A 39 -12.83 22.64 -31.88
N LYS A 40 -12.02 21.84 -32.61
CA LYS A 40 -10.83 22.10 -33.46
C LYS A 40 -9.83 23.25 -33.20
N GLN A 41 -9.91 24.05 -32.14
CA GLN A 41 -8.96 25.15 -31.89
C GLN A 41 -8.47 25.25 -30.45
N ALA A 42 -8.54 24.16 -29.68
CA ALA A 42 -7.70 24.05 -28.50
C ALA A 42 -6.24 23.86 -28.97
N ASN A 43 -5.30 24.65 -28.45
CA ASN A 43 -3.85 24.55 -28.68
C ASN A 43 -3.24 23.21 -28.17
N ILE A 44 -4.01 22.13 -28.10
CA ILE A 44 -3.61 20.79 -27.62
C ILE A 44 -2.33 20.32 -28.33
N SER A 45 -2.22 20.50 -29.64
CA SER A 45 -1.00 20.13 -30.39
C SER A 45 0.26 20.92 -30.00
N LYS A 46 0.13 22.00 -29.22
CA LYS A 46 1.28 22.73 -28.65
C LYS A 46 1.86 22.00 -27.42
N PHE A 47 1.02 21.26 -26.69
CA PHE A 47 1.38 20.60 -25.43
C PHE A 47 1.55 19.09 -25.59
N PHE A 48 0.95 18.49 -26.61
CA PHE A 48 0.98 17.05 -26.83
C PHE A 48 1.50 16.70 -28.23
N PRO A 49 2.32 15.63 -28.36
CA PRO A 49 2.60 15.00 -29.64
C PRO A 49 1.32 14.66 -30.41
N ASP A 50 1.37 14.67 -31.74
CA ASP A 50 0.19 14.54 -32.63
C ASP A 50 -0.74 13.38 -32.24
N TYR A 51 -0.18 12.20 -31.97
CA TYR A 51 -0.96 11.03 -31.57
C TYR A 51 -1.72 11.23 -30.24
N GLN A 52 -1.05 11.75 -29.22
CA GLN A 52 -1.66 12.02 -27.91
C GLN A 52 -2.68 13.18 -28.01
N ALA A 53 -2.40 14.17 -28.86
CA ALA A 53 -3.30 15.30 -29.12
C ALA A 53 -4.61 14.84 -29.79
N ASP A 54 -4.52 14.01 -30.83
CA ASP A 54 -5.69 13.47 -31.52
C ASP A 54 -6.53 12.58 -30.60
N TRP A 55 -5.86 11.73 -29.81
CA TRP A 55 -6.54 10.91 -28.81
C TRP A 55 -7.26 11.76 -27.76
N LEU A 56 -6.62 12.82 -27.24
CA LEU A 56 -7.23 13.71 -26.25
C LEU A 56 -8.44 14.46 -26.83
N ARG A 57 -8.38 14.90 -28.09
CA ARG A 57 -9.53 15.52 -28.79
C ARG A 57 -10.70 14.57 -28.90
N GLU A 58 -10.45 13.33 -29.31
CA GLU A 58 -11.48 12.30 -29.40
C GLU A 58 -12.07 12.01 -28.01
N LYS A 59 -11.21 11.92 -26.99
CA LYS A 59 -11.64 11.69 -25.61
C LYS A 59 -12.52 12.81 -25.07
N LEU A 60 -12.16 14.08 -25.31
CA LEU A 60 -12.95 15.26 -24.94
C LEU A 60 -14.30 15.29 -25.66
N TYR A 61 -14.35 14.87 -26.91
CA TYR A 61 -15.60 14.76 -27.68
C TYR A 61 -16.54 13.67 -27.14
N GLN A 62 -15.97 12.52 -26.74
CA GLN A 62 -16.73 11.37 -26.22
C GLN A 62 -17.13 11.50 -24.75
N ASP A 63 -16.34 12.23 -23.95
CA ASP A 63 -16.59 12.37 -22.52
C ASP A 63 -17.86 13.21 -22.27
N LYS A 64 -18.73 12.76 -21.35
CA LYS A 64 -19.98 13.46 -20.98
C LYS A 64 -19.73 14.74 -20.14
N GLY A 65 -18.57 15.36 -20.32
CA GLY A 65 -18.17 16.65 -19.74
C GLY A 65 -17.41 16.59 -18.42
N SER A 66 -17.00 15.42 -17.89
CA SER A 66 -16.18 15.38 -16.67
C SER A 66 -14.76 15.90 -16.84
N LEU A 67 -14.05 15.45 -17.88
CA LEU A 67 -12.72 15.94 -18.24
C LEU A 67 -12.76 17.38 -18.74
N ALA A 68 -13.72 17.68 -19.61
CA ALA A 68 -13.87 19.04 -20.12
C ALA A 68 -14.14 20.03 -18.98
N ARG A 69 -15.06 19.71 -18.05
CA ARG A 69 -15.34 20.58 -16.89
C ARG A 69 -14.16 20.73 -15.93
N SER A 70 -13.34 19.69 -15.73
CA SER A 70 -12.17 19.82 -14.84
C SER A 70 -11.09 20.70 -15.46
N ILE A 71 -10.87 20.61 -16.77
CA ILE A 71 -9.96 21.52 -17.50
C ILE A 71 -10.52 22.95 -17.49
N GLU A 72 -11.80 23.12 -17.87
CA GLU A 72 -12.48 24.42 -17.91
C GLU A 72 -12.49 25.11 -16.54
N GLY A 73 -12.69 24.36 -15.46
CA GLY A 73 -12.68 24.89 -14.09
C GLY A 73 -11.32 25.46 -13.69
N LEU A 74 -10.24 24.70 -13.92
CA LEU A 74 -8.88 25.17 -13.63
C LEU A 74 -8.48 26.35 -14.51
N ALA A 75 -8.81 26.31 -15.80
CA ALA A 75 -8.48 27.42 -16.68
C ALA A 75 -9.28 28.69 -16.37
N CYS A 76 -10.55 28.56 -15.99
CA CYS A 76 -11.35 29.71 -15.52
C CYS A 76 -10.70 30.34 -14.28
N TYR A 77 -10.25 29.52 -13.33
CA TYR A 77 -9.50 29.99 -12.17
C TYR A 77 -8.23 30.76 -12.58
N VAL A 78 -7.38 30.16 -13.41
CA VAL A 78 -6.14 30.80 -13.88
C VAL A 78 -6.40 32.07 -14.71
N ASN A 79 -7.46 32.12 -15.50
CA ASN A 79 -7.82 33.33 -16.24
C ASN A 79 -8.19 34.50 -15.31
N ASN A 80 -8.78 34.20 -14.15
CA ASN A 80 -9.09 35.20 -13.13
C ASN A 80 -7.90 35.48 -12.20
N HIS A 81 -6.93 34.56 -12.12
CA HIS A 81 -5.73 34.63 -11.29
C HIS A 81 -4.46 34.24 -12.08
N PRO A 82 -4.01 35.04 -13.06
CA PRO A 82 -2.93 34.64 -13.98
C PRO A 82 -1.60 34.32 -13.28
N GLU A 83 -1.33 34.95 -12.14
CA GLU A 83 -0.15 34.72 -11.31
C GLU A 83 -0.12 33.33 -10.64
N GLU A 84 -1.26 32.65 -10.54
CA GLU A 84 -1.35 31.32 -9.92
C GLU A 84 -0.87 30.21 -10.86
N ALA A 85 -0.91 30.41 -12.18
CA ALA A 85 -0.47 29.39 -13.14
C ALA A 85 0.97 28.94 -12.88
N GLU A 86 1.90 29.87 -12.72
CA GLU A 86 3.31 29.56 -12.47
C GLU A 86 3.50 28.84 -11.13
N LYS A 87 2.77 29.26 -10.09
CA LYS A 87 2.82 28.63 -8.76
C LYS A 87 2.30 27.19 -8.79
N ILE A 88 1.21 26.94 -9.51
CA ILE A 88 0.61 25.60 -9.65
C ILE A 88 1.58 24.66 -10.37
N LEU A 89 2.21 25.11 -11.46
CA LEU A 89 3.16 24.32 -12.23
C LEU A 89 4.44 24.05 -11.42
N ALA A 90 5.00 25.06 -10.76
CA ALA A 90 6.16 24.90 -9.88
C ALA A 90 5.88 23.96 -8.69
N ALA A 91 4.65 24.00 -8.15
CA ALA A 91 4.23 23.09 -7.09
C ALA A 91 4.15 21.64 -7.58
N PHE A 92 3.63 21.41 -8.81
CA PHE A 92 3.61 20.09 -9.42
C PHE A 92 5.03 19.53 -9.62
N GLU A 93 5.93 20.32 -10.22
CA GLU A 93 7.33 19.94 -10.44
C GLU A 93 8.05 19.60 -9.14
N THR A 94 7.81 20.38 -8.09
CA THR A 94 8.37 20.10 -6.76
C THR A 94 7.86 18.76 -6.23
N ASP A 95 6.55 18.54 -6.28
CA ASP A 95 5.89 17.39 -5.66
C ASP A 95 6.23 16.06 -6.32
N VAL A 96 6.39 16.02 -7.64
CA VAL A 96 6.78 14.78 -8.35
C VAL A 96 8.21 14.33 -8.02
N GLU A 97 9.04 15.22 -7.48
CA GLU A 97 10.43 14.92 -7.12
C GLU A 97 10.62 14.37 -5.70
N PHE A 98 9.52 14.12 -4.98
CA PHE A 98 9.55 13.72 -3.56
C PHE A 98 10.44 12.50 -3.29
N LEU A 99 10.54 11.55 -4.22
CA LEU A 99 11.31 10.32 -4.00
C LEU A 99 12.81 10.59 -3.87
N LYS A 100 13.36 11.54 -4.64
CA LYS A 100 14.78 11.93 -4.54
C LYS A 100 15.13 12.34 -3.12
N GLN A 101 14.19 12.99 -2.42
CA GLN A 101 14.36 13.44 -1.04
C GLN A 101 14.17 12.32 -0.02
N ILE A 102 13.25 11.36 -0.26
CA ILE A 102 13.09 10.17 0.58
C ILE A 102 14.39 9.35 0.64
N ILE A 103 15.05 9.15 -0.50
CA ILE A 103 16.27 8.34 -0.58
C ILE A 103 17.43 8.99 0.19
N ASN A 104 17.48 10.32 0.22
CA ASN A 104 18.52 11.10 0.89
C ASN A 104 18.18 11.47 2.34
N ASP A 105 17.10 10.93 2.90
CA ASP A 105 16.58 11.25 4.24
C ASP A 105 16.49 12.78 4.49
N GLN A 106 16.09 13.54 3.47
CA GLN A 106 15.89 14.98 3.57
C GLN A 106 14.45 15.30 3.99
N VAL A 107 14.29 16.45 4.67
CA VAL A 107 12.96 17.03 4.92
C VAL A 107 12.40 17.48 3.58
N PHE A 108 11.14 17.15 3.33
CA PHE A 108 10.44 17.49 2.09
C PHE A 108 9.00 17.85 2.42
N HIS A 109 8.54 18.95 1.83
CA HIS A 109 7.19 19.45 1.98
C HIS A 109 6.52 19.46 0.61
N PHE A 110 5.30 18.94 0.56
CA PHE A 110 4.49 18.97 -0.66
C PHE A 110 4.00 20.40 -0.91
N ALA A 111 4.47 21.02 -1.98
CA ALA A 111 4.11 22.36 -2.41
C ALA A 111 2.61 22.48 -2.75
N TYR A 112 1.96 21.40 -3.22
CA TYR A 112 0.50 21.40 -3.40
C TYR A 112 -0.26 21.81 -2.14
N LEU A 113 0.23 21.41 -0.95
CA LEU A 113 -0.42 21.74 0.31
C LEU A 113 -0.29 23.23 0.67
N SER A 114 0.68 23.93 0.08
CA SER A 114 0.89 25.37 0.28
C SER A 114 0.06 26.24 -0.67
N LEU A 115 -0.59 25.65 -1.68
CA LEU A 115 -1.54 26.35 -2.54
C LEU A 115 -2.80 26.71 -1.75
N ASP A 116 -3.43 27.83 -2.11
CA ASP A 116 -4.67 28.25 -1.50
C ASP A 116 -5.80 27.24 -1.74
N LYS A 117 -6.86 27.34 -0.94
CA LYS A 117 -7.96 26.36 -1.00
C LYS A 117 -8.68 26.37 -2.35
N GLU A 118 -8.86 27.53 -2.98
CA GLU A 118 -9.58 27.64 -4.25
C GLU A 118 -8.79 26.97 -5.38
N ALA A 119 -7.49 27.24 -5.47
CA ALA A 119 -6.58 26.53 -6.38
C ALA A 119 -6.64 25.01 -6.17
N ARG A 120 -6.52 24.54 -4.91
CA ARG A 120 -6.58 23.11 -4.59
C ARG A 120 -7.89 22.46 -5.03
N ASP A 121 -9.01 23.15 -4.84
CA ASP A 121 -10.35 22.67 -5.18
C ASP A 121 -10.55 22.54 -6.70
N VAL A 122 -9.97 23.42 -7.52
CA VAL A 122 -10.08 23.35 -8.99
C VAL A 122 -9.06 22.40 -9.64
N ILE A 123 -7.89 22.19 -9.03
CA ILE A 123 -6.85 21.26 -9.52
C ILE A 123 -7.28 19.80 -9.32
N LYS A 124 -7.84 19.51 -8.14
CA LYS A 124 -8.11 18.13 -7.69
C LYS A 124 -8.97 17.31 -8.69
N PRO A 125 -10.08 17.83 -9.26
CA PRO A 125 -10.88 17.09 -10.23
C PRO A 125 -10.08 16.66 -11.47
N LEU A 126 -9.19 17.51 -11.99
CA LEU A 126 -8.36 17.19 -13.16
C LEU A 126 -7.39 16.05 -12.85
N MET A 127 -6.71 16.14 -11.72
CA MET A 127 -5.76 15.13 -11.27
C MET A 127 -6.42 13.79 -10.94
N GLU A 128 -7.61 13.80 -10.34
CA GLU A 128 -8.38 12.57 -10.11
C GLU A 128 -8.82 11.93 -11.42
N TYR A 129 -9.11 12.75 -12.45
CA TYR A 129 -9.42 12.28 -13.79
C TYR A 129 -8.18 11.68 -14.48
N CYS A 130 -6.97 12.19 -14.27
CA CYS A 130 -5.73 11.56 -14.76
C CYS A 130 -5.62 10.10 -14.30
N TYR A 131 -6.00 9.79 -13.05
CA TYR A 131 -6.05 8.40 -12.59
C TYR A 131 -7.14 7.56 -13.29
N GLN A 132 -8.27 8.17 -13.67
CA GLN A 132 -9.27 7.50 -14.50
C GLN A 132 -8.74 7.23 -15.91
N LEU A 133 -7.96 8.16 -16.49
CA LEU A 133 -7.27 7.97 -17.76
C LEU A 133 -6.29 6.79 -17.68
N LEU A 134 -5.50 6.69 -16.61
CA LEU A 134 -4.63 5.53 -16.38
C LEU A 134 -5.44 4.22 -16.28
N CYS A 135 -6.65 4.24 -15.70
CA CYS A 135 -7.47 3.03 -15.65
C CYS A 135 -7.95 2.56 -17.03
N ILE A 136 -8.27 3.48 -17.95
CA ILE A 136 -8.76 3.15 -19.30
C ILE A 136 -7.63 3.00 -20.34
N GLY A 137 -6.46 3.58 -20.07
CA GLY A 137 -5.30 3.58 -20.96
C GLY A 137 -4.90 4.97 -21.45
N ILE A 138 -3.70 5.42 -21.06
CA ILE A 138 -3.06 6.64 -21.57
C ILE A 138 -2.23 6.27 -22.82
N PRO A 139 -2.37 6.98 -23.95
CA PRO A 139 -1.55 6.76 -25.14
C PRO A 139 -0.07 7.03 -24.85
N LEU A 140 0.80 6.12 -25.29
CA LEU A 140 2.24 6.27 -25.19
C LEU A 140 2.85 6.88 -26.46
N GLN A 141 4.02 7.47 -26.33
CA GLN A 141 4.78 8.01 -27.45
C GLN A 141 5.52 6.88 -28.18
N SER A 142 5.30 6.76 -29.49
CA SER A 142 5.81 5.67 -30.33
C SER A 142 7.35 5.58 -30.38
N SER A 143 8.07 6.67 -30.10
CA SER A 143 9.54 6.75 -30.14
C SER A 143 10.24 6.01 -29.00
N SER A 144 9.55 5.77 -27.89
CA SER A 144 10.17 5.23 -26.66
C SER A 144 10.31 3.71 -26.66
N ARG A 145 9.74 2.99 -27.64
CA ARG A 145 9.82 1.52 -27.69
C ARG A 145 9.99 0.94 -29.09
N LYS A 146 11.04 0.14 -29.27
CA LYS A 146 11.35 -0.62 -30.50
C LYS A 146 10.29 -1.67 -30.93
N LYS A 147 9.25 -1.92 -30.14
CA LYS A 147 8.22 -2.96 -30.38
C LYS A 147 6.77 -2.50 -30.16
N ALA A 148 6.53 -1.25 -29.78
CA ALA A 148 5.17 -0.75 -29.59
C ALA A 148 4.51 -0.50 -30.96
N GLY A 149 3.30 -1.02 -31.16
CA GLY A 149 2.49 -0.62 -32.30
C GLY A 149 2.06 0.85 -32.16
N PRO A 150 1.66 1.52 -33.25
CA PRO A 150 1.31 2.95 -33.29
C PRO A 150 0.06 3.34 -32.46
N ASN A 151 -0.46 2.45 -31.61
CA ASN A 151 -1.66 2.66 -30.80
C ASN A 151 -1.55 2.06 -29.38
N GLU A 152 -0.33 1.85 -28.87
CA GLU A 152 -0.17 1.24 -27.55
C GLU A 152 -0.57 2.23 -26.44
N LYS A 153 -1.51 1.79 -25.59
CA LYS A 153 -1.91 2.49 -24.37
C LYS A 153 -1.31 1.81 -23.16
N PHE A 154 -1.03 2.60 -22.13
CA PHE A 154 -0.62 2.10 -20.83
C PHE A 154 -1.74 2.24 -19.80
N THR A 155 -2.08 1.13 -19.15
CA THR A 155 -3.18 1.00 -18.22
C THR A 155 -2.69 0.73 -16.80
N ARG A 156 -3.55 1.00 -15.82
CA ARG A 156 -3.35 0.57 -14.43
C ARG A 156 -3.13 -0.93 -14.33
N GLN A 157 -3.81 -1.74 -15.16
CA GLN A 157 -3.62 -3.19 -15.15
C GLN A 157 -2.19 -3.56 -15.56
N GLN A 158 -1.66 -2.94 -16.63
CA GLN A 158 -0.26 -3.15 -17.03
C GLN A 158 0.73 -2.68 -15.95
N LEU A 159 0.44 -1.62 -15.19
CA LEU A 159 1.23 -1.25 -13.99
C LEU A 159 1.26 -2.40 -12.98
N VAL A 160 0.11 -2.98 -12.66
CA VAL A 160 0.00 -4.07 -11.68
C VAL A 160 0.73 -5.32 -12.18
N ASP A 161 0.54 -5.68 -13.45
CA ASP A 161 1.14 -6.86 -14.05
C ASP A 161 2.68 -6.74 -14.06
N HIS A 162 3.21 -5.64 -14.59
CA HIS A 162 4.65 -5.42 -14.65
C HIS A 162 5.28 -5.28 -13.24
N PHE A 163 4.54 -4.74 -12.26
CA PHE A 163 5.00 -4.75 -10.87
C PHE A 163 5.22 -6.18 -10.36
N TRP A 164 4.26 -7.08 -10.56
CA TRP A 164 4.37 -8.47 -10.08
C TRP A 164 5.40 -9.26 -10.89
N GLU A 165 5.47 -9.06 -12.21
CA GLU A 165 6.52 -9.64 -13.05
C GLU A 165 7.93 -9.25 -12.58
N ARG A 166 8.11 -8.00 -12.15
CA ARG A 166 9.40 -7.51 -11.64
C ARG A 166 9.74 -8.05 -10.24
N ASN A 167 8.73 -8.23 -9.40
CA ASN A 167 8.89 -8.51 -7.98
C ASN A 167 8.70 -9.99 -7.56
N HIS A 168 8.08 -10.86 -8.38
CA HIS A 168 7.66 -12.23 -7.99
C HIS A 168 8.77 -13.15 -7.43
N ARG A 169 10.04 -12.84 -7.73
CA ARG A 169 11.20 -13.58 -7.18
C ARG A 169 11.52 -13.25 -5.73
N ILE A 170 11.19 -12.03 -5.28
CA ILE A 170 11.48 -11.53 -3.93
C ILE A 170 10.22 -11.20 -3.13
N LEU A 171 9.06 -11.15 -3.79
CA LEU A 171 7.79 -10.77 -3.19
C LEU A 171 6.64 -11.62 -3.78
N ARG A 172 5.99 -12.41 -2.91
CA ARG A 172 4.77 -13.19 -3.21
C ARG A 172 3.67 -12.98 -2.18
N VAL A 173 3.80 -11.95 -1.36
CA VAL A 173 2.83 -11.52 -0.35
C VAL A 173 2.44 -10.08 -0.58
N CYS A 174 1.40 -9.60 0.10
CA CYS A 174 1.08 -8.17 0.12
C CYS A 174 2.23 -7.39 0.77
N PRO A 175 2.85 -6.40 0.09
CA PRO A 175 4.01 -5.70 0.65
C PRO A 175 3.66 -4.82 1.87
N ALA A 176 2.38 -4.49 2.06
CA ALA A 176 1.92 -3.70 3.20
C ALA A 176 1.73 -4.53 4.48
N CYS A 177 1.28 -5.79 4.37
CA CYS A 177 0.79 -6.54 5.53
C CYS A 177 1.34 -7.97 5.67
N ASP A 178 2.21 -8.39 4.75
CA ASP A 178 2.77 -9.75 4.66
C ASP A 178 1.72 -10.85 4.41
N GLY A 179 0.45 -10.49 4.19
CA GLY A 179 -0.64 -11.43 3.90
C GLY A 179 -0.66 -11.94 2.46
N GLN A 180 -1.77 -12.58 2.07
CA GLN A 180 -1.93 -13.14 0.71
C GLN A 180 -1.63 -12.11 -0.39
N SER A 181 -0.86 -12.52 -1.41
CA SER A 181 -0.62 -11.65 -2.56
C SER A 181 -1.89 -11.52 -3.39
N PRO A 182 -2.19 -10.31 -3.89
CA PRO A 182 -3.31 -10.10 -4.80
C PRO A 182 -3.18 -10.86 -6.13
N PHE A 183 -1.99 -11.36 -6.47
CA PHE A 183 -1.72 -12.05 -7.74
C PHE A 183 -2.24 -13.50 -7.79
N TYR A 184 -2.49 -14.14 -6.64
CA TYR A 184 -2.87 -15.56 -6.59
C TYR A 184 -4.32 -15.85 -7.01
N ASP A 185 -5.19 -14.83 -7.10
CA ASP A 185 -6.57 -14.97 -7.59
C ASP A 185 -6.78 -14.04 -8.79
N ARG A 186 -6.30 -14.45 -9.98
CA ARG A 186 -6.42 -13.67 -11.23
C ARG A 186 -7.86 -13.31 -11.58
N ALA A 187 -8.84 -14.10 -11.13
CA ALA A 187 -10.26 -13.83 -11.32
C ALA A 187 -10.81 -12.76 -10.36
N LYS A 188 -10.05 -12.40 -9.32
CA LYS A 188 -10.30 -11.28 -8.39
C LYS A 188 -9.14 -10.28 -8.38
N ALA A 189 -8.43 -10.14 -9.49
CA ALA A 189 -7.37 -9.14 -9.69
C ALA A 189 -7.90 -7.69 -9.70
N ASP A 190 -9.02 -7.40 -9.02
CA ASP A 190 -9.47 -6.08 -8.59
C ASP A 190 -8.54 -5.47 -7.52
N ALA A 191 -7.33 -6.00 -7.35
CA ALA A 191 -6.31 -5.47 -6.49
C ALA A 191 -5.80 -4.14 -7.03
N HIS A 192 -6.33 -3.08 -6.44
CA HIS A 192 -5.99 -1.70 -6.72
C HIS A 192 -4.49 -1.44 -6.56
N ALA A 193 -3.95 -0.61 -7.44
CA ALA A 193 -2.72 0.12 -7.14
C ALA A 193 -3.06 1.16 -6.07
N ASP A 194 -2.63 0.93 -4.84
CA ASP A 194 -2.81 1.85 -3.73
C ASP A 194 -2.05 3.14 -4.00
N HIS A 195 -2.70 4.27 -3.74
CA HIS A 195 -2.07 5.58 -3.67
C HIS A 195 -1.44 5.75 -2.30
N PHE A 196 -0.15 5.47 -2.15
CA PHE A 196 0.55 5.55 -0.86
C PHE A 196 0.24 6.87 -0.14
N PHE A 197 0.43 7.98 -0.87
CA PHE A 197 -0.14 9.30 -0.60
C PHE A 197 -1.51 9.39 -1.27
N PRO A 198 -2.62 9.48 -0.51
CA PRO A 198 -3.97 9.45 -1.07
C PRO A 198 -4.20 10.57 -2.09
N LYS A 199 -4.67 10.23 -3.29
CA LYS A 199 -4.96 11.21 -4.36
C LYS A 199 -5.95 12.32 -3.95
N ALA A 200 -6.80 12.06 -2.96
CA ALA A 200 -7.74 13.04 -2.44
C ALA A 200 -7.06 14.21 -1.71
N ARG A 201 -5.78 14.04 -1.34
CA ARG A 201 -4.94 14.98 -0.60
C ARG A 201 -3.66 15.37 -1.34
N TYR A 202 -3.10 14.44 -2.10
CA TYR A 202 -1.91 14.65 -2.92
C TYR A 202 -2.27 14.36 -4.39
N PRO A 203 -3.15 15.16 -5.00
CA PRO A 203 -3.66 14.91 -6.34
C PRO A 203 -2.56 14.94 -7.40
N PHE A 204 -1.51 15.77 -7.25
CA PHE A 204 -0.36 15.73 -8.16
C PHE A 204 0.29 14.34 -8.26
N LEU A 205 0.20 13.53 -7.22
CA LEU A 205 0.74 12.17 -7.21
C LEU A 205 -0.24 11.09 -7.70
N SER A 206 -1.38 11.46 -8.28
CA SER A 206 -2.48 10.52 -8.60
C SER A 206 -2.08 9.40 -9.56
N ILE A 207 -1.11 9.64 -10.44
CA ILE A 207 -0.54 8.60 -11.33
C ILE A 207 0.99 8.50 -11.21
N HIS A 208 1.58 9.12 -10.20
CA HIS A 208 3.02 9.10 -10.01
C HIS A 208 3.53 7.65 -9.79
N PRO A 209 4.52 7.16 -10.54
CA PRO A 209 4.96 5.76 -10.53
C PRO A 209 5.32 5.26 -9.12
N TYR A 210 5.95 6.13 -8.33
CA TYR A 210 6.39 5.81 -6.97
C TYR A 210 5.31 6.02 -5.91
N ASN A 211 4.14 6.53 -6.28
CA ASN A 211 3.00 6.66 -5.38
C ASN A 211 2.02 5.48 -5.52
N LEU A 212 2.10 4.71 -6.61
CA LEU A 212 1.20 3.60 -6.91
C LEU A 212 1.82 2.26 -6.52
N VAL A 213 1.15 1.50 -5.63
CA VAL A 213 1.65 0.19 -5.18
C VAL A 213 0.55 -0.87 -5.20
N PRO A 214 0.71 -1.95 -5.96
CA PRO A 214 -0.20 -3.09 -5.88
C PRO A 214 -0.15 -3.76 -4.50
N ILE A 215 -1.27 -3.71 -3.78
CA ILE A 215 -1.46 -4.34 -2.47
C ILE A 215 -2.79 -5.10 -2.42
N CYS A 216 -3.01 -5.90 -1.37
CA CYS A 216 -4.28 -6.62 -1.22
C CYS A 216 -5.45 -5.67 -0.92
N THR A 217 -6.66 -6.08 -1.32
CA THR A 217 -7.91 -5.31 -1.11
C THR A 217 -8.15 -4.98 0.36
N ASP A 218 -7.83 -5.90 1.28
CA ASP A 218 -7.91 -5.67 2.72
C ASP A 218 -7.09 -4.45 3.16
N CYS A 219 -5.87 -4.31 2.65
CA CYS A 219 -5.01 -3.17 2.97
C CYS A 219 -5.51 -1.90 2.28
N ASN A 220 -5.77 -1.96 0.98
CA ASN A 220 -6.13 -0.79 0.19
C ASN A 220 -7.47 -0.19 0.63
N THR A 221 -8.52 -1.02 0.71
CA THR A 221 -9.90 -0.54 0.87
C THR A 221 -10.32 -0.43 2.33
N PHE A 222 -10.03 -1.45 3.15
CA PHE A 222 -10.63 -1.56 4.48
C PHE A 222 -9.74 -1.02 5.60
N ARG A 223 -8.43 -0.96 5.39
CA ARG A 223 -7.46 -0.53 6.41
C ARG A 223 -6.96 0.87 6.13
N LYS A 224 -6.25 1.03 5.01
CA LYS A 224 -5.65 2.31 4.63
C LYS A 224 -6.71 3.28 4.12
N GLY A 225 -7.44 2.93 3.06
CA GLY A 225 -8.37 3.83 2.40
C GLY A 225 -7.70 5.16 2.06
N THR A 226 -8.29 6.25 2.54
CA THR A 226 -7.80 7.63 2.37
C THR A 226 -6.89 8.11 3.49
N THR A 227 -6.43 7.22 4.38
CA THR A 227 -5.57 7.59 5.52
C THR A 227 -4.26 8.18 5.01
N ASN A 228 -3.96 9.40 5.44
CA ASN A 228 -2.73 10.11 5.08
C ASN A 228 -1.52 9.50 5.82
N PRO A 229 -0.44 9.11 5.14
CA PRO A 229 0.76 8.59 5.80
C PRO A 229 1.60 9.63 6.55
N LEU A 230 1.34 10.93 6.38
CA LEU A 230 2.17 12.02 6.92
C LEU A 230 1.65 12.73 8.17
N ILE A 231 0.73 12.13 8.92
CA ILE A 231 0.21 12.78 10.14
C ILE A 231 1.31 12.99 11.18
N THR A 232 1.34 14.20 11.75
CA THR A 232 2.21 14.56 12.86
C THR A 232 1.60 14.05 14.16
N ILE A 233 2.37 13.28 14.92
CA ILE A 233 1.98 12.85 16.27
C ILE A 233 2.61 13.80 17.28
N ARG A 234 1.78 14.58 17.98
CA ARG A 234 2.19 15.49 19.07
C ARG A 234 1.75 14.95 20.41
N GLN A 235 2.53 15.29 21.43
CA GLN A 235 2.16 15.03 22.82
C GLN A 235 1.54 16.31 23.36
N VAL A 236 0.27 16.24 23.74
CA VAL A 236 -0.45 17.36 24.34
C VAL A 236 -0.65 17.08 25.82
N SER A 237 -0.49 18.11 26.64
CA SER A 237 -0.77 18.01 28.07
C SER A 237 -2.26 18.18 28.28
N VAL A 238 -2.90 17.18 28.88
CA VAL A 238 -4.30 17.19 29.29
C VAL A 238 -4.39 17.05 30.81
N SER A 239 -5.55 17.34 31.38
CA SER A 239 -5.80 17.23 32.82
C SER A 239 -5.54 15.82 33.39
N ALA A 240 -5.59 14.78 32.56
CA ALA A 240 -5.32 13.39 32.94
C ALA A 240 -3.90 12.88 32.58
N GLY A 241 -2.99 13.74 32.12
CA GLY A 241 -1.62 13.37 31.75
C GLY A 241 -1.20 13.88 30.37
N LYS A 242 -0.55 13.01 29.58
CA LYS A 242 -0.18 13.32 28.20
C LYS A 242 -1.00 12.45 27.24
N GLU A 243 -1.58 13.07 26.23
CA GLU A 243 -2.29 12.39 25.16
C GLU A 243 -1.60 12.61 23.82
N GLU A 244 -1.85 11.70 22.88
CA GLU A 244 -1.38 11.82 21.51
C GLU A 244 -2.42 12.53 20.67
N GLU A 245 -2.03 13.66 20.09
CA GLU A 245 -2.80 14.35 19.08
C GLU A 245 -2.23 14.05 17.71
N TYR A 246 -3.15 13.71 16.80
CA TYR A 246 -2.87 13.38 15.42
C TYR A 246 -3.24 14.60 14.58
N VAL A 247 -2.24 15.37 14.20
CA VAL A 247 -2.46 16.62 13.48
C VAL A 247 -2.33 16.39 11.99
N ASP A 248 -3.37 16.80 11.26
CA ASP A 248 -3.35 16.71 9.83
C ASP A 248 -2.42 17.75 9.21
N PRO A 249 -1.51 17.33 8.33
CA PRO A 249 -0.83 18.15 7.32
C PRO A 249 -1.56 19.37 6.76
N ILE A 250 -2.84 19.17 6.44
CA ILE A 250 -3.68 20.20 5.82
C ILE A 250 -4.24 21.16 6.87
N GLU A 251 -4.37 20.70 8.12
CA GLU A 251 -4.96 21.44 9.24
C GLU A 251 -3.92 22.24 10.03
N ASP A 252 -2.63 21.92 9.88
CA ASP A 252 -1.53 22.62 10.52
C ASP A 252 -0.33 22.72 9.57
N GLU A 253 -0.01 23.96 9.17
CA GLU A 253 1.11 24.31 8.28
C GLU A 253 2.50 23.89 8.81
N SER A 254 2.57 23.35 10.04
CA SER A 254 3.83 22.92 10.64
C SER A 254 4.21 21.47 10.29
N SER A 255 5.04 21.41 9.25
CA SER A 255 6.15 20.46 9.05
C SER A 255 5.80 18.98 9.12
N GLU A 256 5.37 18.44 7.99
CA GLU A 256 5.48 17.02 7.70
C GLU A 256 6.88 16.67 7.25
N SER A 257 7.44 15.64 7.85
CA SER A 257 8.63 15.03 7.31
C SER A 257 8.26 13.72 6.65
N LEU A 258 8.63 13.55 5.38
CA LEU A 258 8.73 12.23 4.75
C LEU A 258 9.58 11.26 5.60
N LEU A 259 10.40 11.76 6.54
CA LEU A 259 11.11 10.94 7.52
C LEU A 259 10.18 10.18 8.47
N ASP A 260 8.93 10.56 8.69
CA ASP A 260 8.03 9.84 9.61
C ASP A 260 7.17 8.78 8.90
N THR A 261 7.58 8.36 7.71
CA THR A 261 6.92 7.29 6.94
C THR A 261 7.91 6.22 6.45
N PHE A 262 7.43 4.98 6.34
CA PHE A 262 8.09 3.90 5.60
C PHE A 262 7.57 3.85 4.16
N HIS A 263 8.13 4.68 3.29
CA HIS A 263 7.77 4.70 1.88
C HIS A 263 8.12 3.37 1.18
N PRO A 264 7.19 2.76 0.42
CA PRO A 264 7.36 1.42 -0.16
C PRO A 264 8.61 1.23 -1.03
N TYR A 265 8.98 2.23 -1.82
CA TYR A 265 10.09 2.13 -2.77
C TYR A 265 11.43 2.66 -2.23
N GLY A 266 11.39 3.59 -1.27
CA GLY A 266 12.60 4.25 -0.75
C GLY A 266 13.00 3.77 0.64
N ARG A 267 12.04 3.29 1.44
CA ARG A 267 12.23 3.03 2.86
C ARG A 267 11.29 1.93 3.40
N PRO A 268 11.47 0.66 3.02
CA PRO A 268 10.66 -0.45 3.53
C PRO A 268 10.93 -0.72 5.01
N ALA A 269 9.91 -1.13 5.77
CA ALA A 269 9.96 -1.21 7.23
C ALA A 269 10.62 -2.47 7.79
N ARG A 270 10.75 -3.56 7.01
CA ARG A 270 11.14 -4.89 7.53
C ARG A 270 12.43 -4.90 8.35
N GLU A 271 13.45 -4.14 7.94
CA GLU A 271 14.77 -4.11 8.61
C GLU A 271 14.81 -3.20 9.84
N TYR A 272 13.71 -2.51 10.10
CA TYR A 272 13.61 -1.38 11.01
C TYR A 272 12.63 -1.64 12.16
N ILE A 273 11.83 -2.70 12.04
CA ILE A 273 10.85 -3.11 13.03
C ILE A 273 11.07 -4.56 13.43
N GLU A 274 10.63 -4.90 14.63
CA GLU A 274 10.37 -6.26 15.05
C GLU A 274 8.88 -6.40 15.37
N ILE A 275 8.34 -7.58 15.11
CA ILE A 275 6.99 -7.95 15.55
C ILE A 275 7.19 -8.68 16.88
N GLU A 276 6.49 -8.24 17.90
CA GLU A 276 6.47 -8.85 19.22
C GLU A 276 5.10 -9.47 19.46
N VAL A 277 5.07 -10.72 19.89
CA VAL A 277 3.85 -11.39 20.38
C VAL A 277 3.91 -11.41 21.90
N VAL A 278 2.85 -10.93 22.55
CA VAL A 278 2.74 -10.87 24.01
C VAL A 278 1.44 -11.57 24.43
N ARG A 279 1.50 -12.45 25.43
CA ARG A 279 0.29 -13.03 26.01
C ARG A 279 -0.25 -12.11 27.09
N ILE A 280 -1.52 -11.72 27.00
CA ILE A 280 -2.18 -10.92 28.04
C ILE A 280 -2.92 -11.81 29.05
N ASN A 281 -3.27 -11.26 30.22
CA ASN A 281 -3.86 -11.99 31.36
C ASN A 281 -5.09 -12.87 31.05
N ARG A 282 -5.75 -12.69 29.91
CA ARG A 282 -6.89 -13.51 29.45
C ARG A 282 -6.50 -14.66 28.52
N GLY A 283 -5.21 -14.93 28.36
CA GLY A 283 -4.68 -15.97 27.47
C GLY A 283 -4.61 -15.58 25.99
N ALA A 284 -5.12 -14.41 25.61
CA ALA A 284 -5.07 -13.91 24.24
C ALA A 284 -3.67 -13.43 23.84
N ASN A 285 -3.33 -13.56 22.55
CA ASN A 285 -2.10 -13.05 21.98
C ASN A 285 -2.33 -11.61 21.49
N GLU A 286 -1.58 -10.66 22.06
CA GLU A 286 -1.42 -9.31 21.55
C GLU A 286 -0.21 -9.27 20.61
N VAL A 287 -0.30 -8.47 19.55
CA VAL A 287 0.80 -8.26 18.61
C VAL A 287 1.19 -6.79 18.62
N ARG A 288 2.48 -6.52 18.80
CA ARG A 288 3.06 -5.18 18.80
C ARG A 288 4.11 -5.06 17.71
N ILE A 289 4.29 -3.84 17.22
CA ILE A 289 5.39 -3.50 16.32
C ILE A 289 6.33 -2.60 17.12
N ILE A 290 7.54 -3.09 17.33
CA ILE A 290 8.57 -2.41 18.11
C ILE A 290 9.77 -2.05 17.22
N PRO A 291 10.59 -1.06 17.59
CA PRO A 291 11.83 -0.77 16.85
C PRO A 291 12.76 -1.99 16.82
N SER A 292 13.43 -2.20 15.69
CA SER A 292 14.45 -3.23 15.58
C SER A 292 15.60 -2.97 16.55
N SER A 293 15.98 -4.02 17.29
CA SER A 293 17.13 -4.02 18.19
C SER A 293 18.46 -3.71 17.46
N GLN A 294 18.53 -4.03 16.16
CA GLN A 294 19.68 -3.83 15.28
C GLN A 294 19.73 -2.44 14.64
N ARG A 295 18.59 -1.75 14.51
CA ARG A 295 18.48 -0.42 13.88
C ARG A 295 17.72 0.56 14.77
N ARG A 296 18.33 0.88 15.92
CA ARG A 296 17.73 1.70 17.00
C ARG A 296 17.52 3.18 16.68
N GLN A 297 18.08 3.70 15.58
CA GLN A 297 18.08 5.13 15.26
C GLN A 297 16.78 5.65 14.61
N ILE A 298 15.68 4.92 14.72
CA ILE A 298 14.44 5.27 14.00
C ILE A 298 13.46 5.95 14.93
N SER A 299 12.87 7.03 14.42
CA SER A 299 11.72 7.69 15.03
C SER A 299 10.60 6.67 15.34
N THR A 300 10.22 6.55 16.61
CA THR A 300 9.04 5.76 17.02
C THR A 300 7.77 6.25 16.32
N LYS A 301 7.72 7.53 15.92
CA LYS A 301 6.62 8.10 15.13
C LYS A 301 6.46 7.39 13.79
N ARG A 302 7.56 7.01 13.13
CA ARG A 302 7.53 6.28 11.86
C ARG A 302 6.84 4.92 11.98
N ILE A 303 7.13 4.20 13.06
CA ILE A 303 6.50 2.90 13.36
C ILE A 303 5.02 3.09 13.70
N LYS A 304 4.69 4.08 14.52
CA LYS A 304 3.30 4.44 14.84
C LYS A 304 2.50 4.81 13.59
N ASN A 305 3.09 5.58 12.66
CA ASN A 305 2.46 5.94 11.40
C ASN A 305 2.23 4.71 10.50
N LEU A 306 3.18 3.78 10.42
CA LEU A 306 2.96 2.52 9.69
C LEU A 306 1.74 1.77 10.22
N ASP A 307 1.66 1.61 11.54
CA ASP A 307 0.58 0.88 12.16
C ASP A 307 -0.75 1.63 12.10
N ARG A 308 -0.74 2.96 12.21
CA ARG A 308 -1.94 3.79 12.01
C ARG A 308 -2.51 3.64 10.61
N VAL A 309 -1.65 3.69 9.59
CA VAL A 309 -2.04 3.62 8.18
C VAL A 309 -2.58 2.23 7.83
N PHE A 310 -1.90 1.15 8.23
CA PHE A 310 -2.27 -0.21 7.78
C PHE A 310 -2.97 -1.05 8.86
N ARG A 311 -3.06 -0.57 10.09
CA ARG A 311 -3.71 -1.23 11.24
C ARG A 311 -3.19 -2.66 11.42
N LEU A 312 -1.88 -2.82 11.43
CA LEU A 312 -1.17 -4.10 11.39
C LEU A 312 -1.26 -4.83 12.73
N THR A 313 -1.05 -4.15 13.86
CA THR A 313 -1.22 -4.72 15.21
C THR A 313 -2.62 -5.26 15.41
N ARG A 314 -3.64 -4.46 15.05
CA ARG A 314 -5.05 -4.86 15.06
C ARG A 314 -5.34 -6.00 14.09
N MET A 315 -4.68 -6.02 12.92
CA MET A 315 -4.81 -7.14 11.99
C MET A 315 -4.30 -8.42 12.63
N TRP A 316 -3.06 -8.40 13.07
CA TRP A 316 -2.34 -9.59 13.49
C TRP A 316 -2.89 -10.11 14.82
N GLY A 317 -3.11 -9.26 15.83
CA GLY A 317 -3.59 -9.63 17.17
C GLY A 317 -5.05 -10.07 17.29
N GLY A 318 -5.80 -10.15 16.18
CA GLY A 318 -7.15 -10.73 16.14
C GLY A 318 -7.13 -12.21 15.70
N ASN A 319 -8.16 -12.62 14.95
CA ASN A 319 -8.31 -13.98 14.40
C ASN A 319 -7.09 -14.49 13.59
N TYR A 320 -6.20 -13.60 13.16
CA TYR A 320 -4.97 -13.99 12.46
C TYR A 320 -3.98 -14.67 13.40
N MET A 321 -3.85 -14.23 14.66
CA MET A 321 -3.02 -14.94 15.63
C MET A 321 -3.56 -16.35 15.88
N ASP A 322 -4.87 -16.50 16.08
CA ASP A 322 -5.49 -17.82 16.26
C ASP A 322 -5.20 -18.73 15.06
N TYR A 323 -5.34 -18.20 13.85
CA TYR A 323 -4.96 -18.90 12.62
C TYR A 323 -3.48 -19.28 12.59
N ILE A 324 -2.56 -18.40 13.03
CA ILE A 324 -1.13 -18.73 13.09
C ILE A 324 -0.87 -19.85 14.09
N VAL A 325 -1.51 -19.84 15.26
CA VAL A 325 -1.37 -20.92 16.26
C VAL A 325 -1.86 -22.24 15.69
N GLU A 326 -3.07 -22.28 15.13
CA GLU A 326 -3.65 -23.49 14.53
C GLU A 326 -2.80 -24.01 13.37
N HIS A 327 -2.34 -23.11 12.49
CA HIS A 327 -1.50 -23.48 11.36
C HIS A 327 -0.14 -24.02 11.82
N MET A 328 0.44 -23.46 12.89
CA MET A 328 1.70 -23.96 13.45
C MET A 328 1.54 -25.37 14.04
N VAL A 329 0.44 -25.63 14.74
CA VAL A 329 0.08 -26.97 15.23
C VAL A 329 -0.02 -27.97 14.07
N ASP A 330 -0.73 -27.61 13.02
CA ASP A 330 -0.91 -28.49 11.86
C ASP A 330 0.41 -28.69 11.09
N GLN A 331 1.26 -27.67 10.96
CA GLN A 331 2.60 -27.83 10.37
C GLN A 331 3.50 -28.80 11.15
N VAL A 332 3.48 -28.77 12.49
CA VAL A 332 4.24 -29.73 13.30
C VAL A 332 3.70 -31.15 13.12
N ARG A 333 2.37 -31.31 13.03
CA ARG A 333 1.75 -32.60 12.71
C ARG A 333 2.18 -33.11 11.35
N ASP A 334 2.12 -32.28 10.32
CA ASP A 334 2.51 -32.65 8.95
C ASP A 334 4.00 -32.99 8.85
N TYR A 335 4.86 -32.24 9.56
CA TYR A 335 6.31 -32.43 9.58
C TYR A 335 6.74 -33.85 9.98
N LYS A 336 6.01 -34.49 10.92
CA LYS A 336 6.26 -35.88 11.35
C LYS A 336 5.11 -36.85 11.06
N GLN A 337 4.13 -36.44 10.25
CA GLN A 337 2.94 -37.23 9.90
C GLN A 337 2.15 -37.71 11.14
N PHE A 338 2.04 -36.86 12.17
CA PHE A 338 1.21 -37.15 13.34
C PHE A 338 -0.28 -37.06 13.00
N SER A 339 -1.01 -38.16 13.22
CA SER A 339 -2.45 -38.24 13.01
C SER A 339 -3.20 -37.57 14.16
N LYS A 340 -4.25 -36.80 13.83
CA LYS A 340 -5.14 -36.19 14.83
C LYS A 340 -5.89 -37.22 15.68
N ASP A 341 -5.99 -38.48 15.25
CA ASP A 341 -6.76 -39.53 15.90
C ASP A 341 -5.92 -40.44 16.82
N ARG A 342 -4.66 -40.10 17.04
CA ARG A 342 -3.71 -40.91 17.82
C ARG A 342 -3.03 -40.09 18.91
N THR A 343 -2.71 -40.76 20.01
CA THR A 343 -1.89 -40.21 21.08
C THR A 343 -0.44 -40.57 20.84
N TYR A 344 0.47 -39.63 21.09
CA TYR A 344 1.92 -39.80 20.90
C TYR A 344 2.66 -39.52 22.21
N PRO A 345 3.82 -40.16 22.47
CA PRO A 345 4.67 -39.81 23.61
C PRO A 345 5.08 -38.34 23.56
N GLN A 346 4.96 -37.64 24.69
CA GLN A 346 5.21 -36.20 24.78
C GLN A 346 6.61 -35.82 24.29
N GLU A 347 7.64 -36.60 24.67
CA GLU A 347 9.04 -36.38 24.26
C GLU A 347 9.24 -36.41 22.74
N VAL A 348 8.51 -37.27 22.03
CA VAL A 348 8.58 -37.39 20.56
C VAL A 348 8.00 -36.14 19.89
N VAL A 349 6.88 -35.66 20.41
CA VAL A 349 6.20 -34.46 19.90
C VAL A 349 7.01 -33.21 20.24
N GLU A 350 7.55 -33.13 21.46
CA GLU A 350 8.40 -32.03 21.91
C GLU A 350 9.63 -31.87 21.01
N LYS A 351 10.33 -32.97 20.72
CA LYS A 351 11.47 -32.95 19.78
C LYS A 351 11.04 -32.43 18.41
N ALA A 352 9.94 -32.94 17.86
CA ALA A 352 9.42 -32.51 16.56
C ALA A 352 9.02 -31.03 16.54
N PHE A 353 8.39 -30.56 17.63
CA PHE A 353 7.98 -29.19 17.81
C PHE A 353 9.20 -28.25 17.79
N TYR A 354 10.22 -28.49 18.62
CA TYR A 354 11.40 -27.62 18.66
C TYR A 354 12.27 -27.69 17.39
N GLU A 355 12.33 -28.84 16.72
CA GLU A 355 12.93 -28.96 15.38
C GLU A 355 12.24 -28.01 14.39
N HIS A 356 10.91 -28.04 14.33
CA HIS A 356 10.11 -27.19 13.44
C HIS A 356 10.19 -25.70 13.79
N ILE A 357 10.13 -25.35 15.08
CA ILE A 357 10.30 -23.96 15.55
C ILE A 357 11.67 -23.41 15.12
N SER A 358 12.74 -24.21 15.30
CA SER A 358 14.09 -23.83 14.88
C SER A 358 14.19 -23.66 13.36
N GLU A 359 13.51 -24.51 12.58
CA GLU A 359 13.43 -24.38 11.12
C GLU A 359 12.75 -23.08 10.68
N ILE A 360 11.61 -22.71 11.29
CA ILE A 360 10.93 -21.44 11.00
C ILE A 360 11.85 -20.25 11.30
N ILE A 361 12.52 -20.26 12.46
CA ILE A 361 13.43 -19.18 12.85
C ILE A 361 14.60 -19.06 11.86
N GLY A 362 15.18 -20.19 11.45
CA GLY A 362 16.31 -20.24 10.51
C GLY A 362 15.98 -19.83 9.07
N LYS A 363 14.70 -19.84 8.68
CA LYS A 363 14.25 -19.55 7.31
C LYS A 363 13.78 -18.12 7.06
N TYR A 364 14.03 -17.19 8.00
CA TYR A 364 13.56 -15.80 7.90
C TYR A 364 13.88 -15.13 6.55
N ASP A 365 15.15 -15.15 6.13
CA ASP A 365 15.55 -14.47 4.89
C ASP A 365 15.02 -15.14 3.61
N GLU A 366 14.73 -16.43 3.66
CA GLU A 366 14.17 -17.18 2.53
C GLU A 366 12.66 -16.92 2.36
N LYS A 367 11.93 -16.87 3.49
CA LYS A 367 10.46 -16.91 3.49
C LYS A 367 9.81 -15.55 3.73
N ALA A 368 10.50 -14.60 4.36
CA ALA A 368 9.95 -13.26 4.58
C ALA A 368 9.67 -12.56 3.24
N GLY A 369 8.41 -12.21 2.99
CA GLY A 369 7.99 -11.62 1.72
C GLY A 369 7.59 -12.64 0.65
N THR A 370 7.84 -13.94 0.84
CA THR A 370 7.49 -14.98 -0.14
C THR A 370 6.44 -15.97 0.37
N GLU A 371 6.29 -16.08 1.69
CA GLU A 371 5.25 -16.88 2.33
C GLU A 371 4.28 -16.00 3.14
N PRO A 372 2.95 -16.15 2.97
CA PRO A 372 1.98 -15.35 3.70
C PRO A 372 2.11 -15.48 5.22
N PHE A 373 2.09 -14.32 5.88
CA PHE A 373 2.18 -14.09 7.31
C PHE A 373 3.45 -14.65 7.96
N PHE A 374 4.52 -14.84 7.18
CA PHE A 374 5.76 -15.40 7.68
C PHE A 374 6.43 -14.50 8.73
N LEU A 375 6.31 -13.18 8.64
CA LEU A 375 6.82 -12.27 9.66
C LEU A 375 6.17 -12.54 11.02
N LEU A 376 4.86 -12.81 11.03
CA LEU A 376 4.10 -13.14 12.24
C LEU A 376 4.41 -14.55 12.74
N LYS A 377 4.46 -15.55 11.84
CA LYS A 377 4.86 -16.93 12.17
C LYS A 377 6.23 -16.98 12.82
N HIS A 378 7.19 -16.26 12.25
CA HIS A 378 8.56 -16.18 12.75
C HIS A 378 8.62 -15.48 14.12
N SER A 379 7.89 -14.39 14.31
CA SER A 379 7.79 -13.72 15.62
C SER A 379 7.19 -14.65 16.67
N TYR A 380 6.11 -15.37 16.34
CA TYR A 380 5.49 -16.32 17.24
C TYR A 380 6.39 -17.53 17.54
N ALA A 381 7.14 -18.03 16.57
CA ALA A 381 8.14 -19.09 16.79
C ALA A 381 9.23 -18.65 17.78
N LYS A 382 9.74 -17.41 17.66
CA LYS A 382 10.67 -16.83 18.65
C LYS A 382 10.05 -16.68 20.02
N TYR A 383 8.78 -16.29 20.09
CA TYR A 383 8.05 -16.23 21.35
C TYR A 383 8.01 -17.61 22.02
N LEU A 384 7.59 -18.66 21.28
CA LEU A 384 7.51 -20.03 21.81
C LEU A 384 8.86 -20.59 22.27
N GLN A 385 9.95 -20.27 21.57
CA GLN A 385 11.30 -20.67 21.97
C GLN A 385 11.69 -20.17 23.37
N ASN A 386 11.10 -19.05 23.82
CA ASN A 386 11.43 -18.42 25.10
C ASN A 386 10.33 -18.56 26.16
N HIS A 387 9.20 -19.22 25.85
CA HIS A 387 8.04 -19.31 26.74
C HIS A 387 7.60 -20.77 26.93
N GLN A 388 8.32 -21.48 27.81
CA GLN A 388 8.18 -22.92 28.04
C GLN A 388 6.73 -23.37 28.30
N GLN A 389 6.01 -22.68 29.20
CA GLN A 389 4.63 -23.05 29.54
C GLN A 389 3.70 -23.09 28.31
N HIS A 390 3.83 -22.15 27.38
CA HIS A 390 2.96 -22.12 26.20
C HIS A 390 3.36 -23.16 25.16
N SER A 391 4.66 -23.42 25.03
CA SER A 391 5.16 -24.53 24.21
C SER A 391 4.62 -25.87 24.73
N GLU A 392 4.58 -26.08 26.04
CA GLU A 392 4.01 -27.29 26.67
C GLU A 392 2.50 -27.44 26.35
N GLU A 393 1.71 -26.36 26.43
CA GLU A 393 0.27 -26.37 26.05
C GLU A 393 0.06 -26.84 24.60
N ILE A 394 0.90 -26.36 23.67
CA ILE A 394 0.84 -26.75 22.25
C ILE A 394 1.30 -28.20 22.05
N ILE A 395 2.39 -28.60 22.68
CA ILE A 395 2.93 -29.97 22.62
C ILE A 395 1.88 -30.96 23.13
N GLN A 396 1.23 -30.68 24.26
CA GLN A 396 0.14 -31.51 24.80
C GLN A 396 -1.05 -31.61 23.84
N THR A 397 -1.40 -30.49 23.18
CA THR A 397 -2.45 -30.45 22.17
C THR A 397 -2.14 -31.31 20.94
N ILE A 398 -0.86 -31.38 20.53
CA ILE A 398 -0.43 -32.23 19.42
C ILE A 398 -0.33 -33.70 19.84
N ALA A 399 0.15 -33.96 21.06
CA ALA A 399 0.36 -35.30 21.60
C ALA A 399 -0.94 -36.04 21.92
N SER A 400 -2.04 -35.32 22.18
CA SER A 400 -3.33 -35.91 22.52
C SER A 400 -4.20 -36.16 21.28
N ALA A 401 -4.87 -37.32 21.24
CA ALA A 401 -5.87 -37.59 20.22
C ALA A 401 -7.03 -36.59 20.32
N LYS A 402 -7.53 -36.11 19.17
CA LYS A 402 -8.68 -35.21 19.11
C LYS A 402 -9.94 -35.97 19.52
N ASP A 403 -10.68 -35.43 20.46
CA ASP A 403 -11.91 -36.04 20.95
C ASP A 403 -12.98 -36.05 19.85
N ARG A 404 -13.47 -37.24 19.46
CA ARG A 404 -14.40 -37.42 18.32
C ARG A 404 -15.79 -36.80 18.54
N ASN A 405 -16.08 -36.34 19.76
CA ASN A 405 -17.34 -35.66 20.11
C ASN A 405 -17.30 -34.14 19.92
N THR A 406 -16.20 -33.57 19.42
CA THR A 406 -16.14 -32.17 18.99
C THR A 406 -16.25 -32.10 17.46
N THR A 407 -17.34 -31.50 16.98
CA THR A 407 -17.71 -31.41 15.57
C THR A 407 -16.59 -30.87 14.67
N GLY A 408 -16.17 -31.68 13.69
CA GLY A 408 -15.76 -31.29 12.35
C GLY A 408 -14.33 -30.74 12.14
N PRO A 409 -13.65 -31.14 11.04
CA PRO A 409 -12.51 -30.40 10.52
C PRO A 409 -13.01 -29.12 9.86
N THR A 410 -12.55 -27.97 10.35
CA THR A 410 -12.65 -26.74 9.56
C THR A 410 -11.72 -26.90 8.36
N ASP A 411 -12.31 -27.01 7.18
CA ASP A 411 -11.76 -26.59 5.89
C ASP A 411 -11.43 -25.06 5.88
N GLY A 412 -11.26 -24.49 7.07
CA GLY A 412 -11.39 -23.09 7.45
C GLY A 412 -10.13 -22.27 7.23
N GLY A 413 -8.97 -22.85 6.93
CA GLY A 413 -7.81 -22.04 6.57
C GLY A 413 -8.01 -21.34 5.22
N GLN A 414 -8.39 -22.10 4.19
CA GLN A 414 -8.74 -21.55 2.87
C GLN A 414 -10.18 -21.02 2.84
N GLN A 415 -11.08 -21.62 3.62
CA GLN A 415 -12.47 -21.18 3.68
C GLN A 415 -12.66 -19.95 4.56
N MET A 416 -11.91 -19.70 5.65
CA MET A 416 -11.95 -18.41 6.39
C MET A 416 -11.33 -17.27 5.60
N ILE A 417 -10.31 -17.50 4.78
CA ILE A 417 -9.87 -16.50 3.79
C ILE A 417 -11.05 -16.18 2.85
N LYS A 418 -11.86 -17.16 2.43
CA LYS A 418 -13.11 -16.91 1.70
C LYS A 418 -14.23 -16.29 2.56
N THR A 419 -14.40 -16.66 3.83
CA THR A 419 -15.48 -16.22 4.73
C THR A 419 -15.24 -14.83 5.30
N TYR A 420 -13.97 -14.43 5.53
CA TYR A 420 -13.60 -13.06 5.87
C TYR A 420 -13.82 -12.14 4.67
N ASN A 421 -13.45 -12.58 3.46
CA ASN A 421 -13.82 -11.92 2.20
C ASN A 421 -15.35 -11.82 2.01
N LEU A 422 -16.13 -12.79 2.48
CA LEU A 422 -17.60 -12.77 2.44
C LEU A 422 -18.24 -11.92 3.57
N ARG A 423 -17.64 -11.85 4.76
CA ARG A 423 -18.10 -10.97 5.87
C ARG A 423 -17.77 -9.50 5.60
N ALA A 424 -16.66 -9.21 4.94
CA ALA A 424 -16.37 -7.88 4.39
C ALA A 424 -17.41 -7.47 3.33
N LYS A 425 -17.89 -8.41 2.49
CA LYS A 425 -19.02 -8.19 1.56
C LYS A 425 -20.35 -7.88 2.25
N ARG A 426 -20.65 -8.49 3.40
CA ARG A 426 -21.91 -8.24 4.15
C ARG A 426 -21.96 -6.89 4.88
N ARG A 427 -20.84 -6.17 4.99
CA ARG A 427 -20.81 -4.78 5.46
C ARG A 427 -20.96 -3.76 4.32
N ASN A 428 -21.14 -4.23 3.08
CA ASN A 428 -21.38 -3.42 1.87
C ASN A 428 -22.81 -3.62 1.32
N LEU A 429 -23.77 -4.00 2.17
CA LEU A 429 -25.21 -3.89 1.88
C LEU A 429 -25.85 -2.99 2.94
#